data_AF-A0AAU6XT64-F1
#
_entry.id   AF-A0AAU6XT64-F1
#
_cell.length_a   1.000
_cell.length_b   1.000
_cell.length_c   1.000
_cell.angle_alpha   90.00
_cell.angle_beta   90.00
_cell.angle_gamma   90.00
#
_symmetry.space_group_name_H-M   'P 1'
#
loop_
_entity.id
_entity.type
_entity.pdbx_description
1 polymer ?
#
loop_
_entity_poly.entity_id
_entity_poly.type
_entity_poly.pdbx_seq_one_letter_code
_entity_poly.pdbx_strand_id
1 'polypeptide(L)'
;MVKIKDGYVMDHREQGEFDRVNALPRKTSGTVAYYFKPQTKYPPRIYVFMHAEIWCDRNRRPMGLFHALPFLKRRMNSEEIEYHHFNTRLCYYQYEDWGRLLYAEDKEAEQLELEQPGIGVAFLESLRSFQGKYPLGVSPLIVKPEIVEPPESDEMRYLRELIAKGAELNAGEIAELLDKEQEGEKRACILILLREIYKQAAGASNSLAKMTTAVIRRRAEVSAQRSRRNFVRRIYRCNPLFALEEIGQRYPGYDITMLITDLRRKTVKRKQVKKKPVLDLRRVQLRKLAEKLEQAGEDEHAYHEICTRIAILAEAHRNRCPIPLSVRLQGRTETYYFHWKTRETVIKAFAEYANTHGQTHEALQTRHNEITSSNYSF
;
A
#
# COMPACT_ATOMS: atom_id res chain seq x y z
N MET A 1 -21.51 -14.39 37.55
CA MET A 1 -22.96 -14.02 37.57
C MET A 1 -23.06 -12.68 36.87
N VAL A 2 -23.74 -12.62 35.74
CA VAL A 2 -23.85 -11.41 34.92
C VAL A 2 -24.60 -10.37 35.74
N LYS A 3 -23.91 -9.33 36.21
CA LYS A 3 -24.53 -8.24 36.96
C LYS A 3 -25.32 -7.39 35.96
N ILE A 4 -26.62 -7.65 35.85
CA ILE A 4 -27.54 -6.76 35.16
C ILE A 4 -27.57 -5.46 35.97
N LYS A 5 -27.50 -4.32 35.28
CA LYS A 5 -27.53 -3.01 35.92
C LYS A 5 -28.86 -2.86 36.68
N ASP A 6 -28.82 -2.49 37.95
CA ASP A 6 -30.04 -2.33 38.75
C ASP A 6 -31.05 -1.43 38.03
N GLY A 7 -32.27 -1.93 37.85
CA GLY A 7 -33.37 -1.23 37.15
C GLY A 7 -33.46 -1.46 35.64
N TYR A 8 -32.57 -2.25 35.02
CA TYR A 8 -32.71 -2.61 33.60
C TYR A 8 -33.78 -3.69 33.41
N VAL A 9 -34.80 -3.42 32.59
CA VAL A 9 -35.83 -4.38 32.20
C VAL A 9 -35.54 -4.84 30.78
N MET A 10 -35.23 -6.13 30.61
CA MET A 10 -34.99 -6.74 29.30
C MET A 10 -36.31 -6.86 28.51
N ASP A 11 -36.26 -6.58 27.21
CA ASP A 11 -37.37 -6.92 26.31
C ASP A 11 -37.47 -8.46 26.15
N HIS A 12 -38.64 -8.98 25.77
CA HIS A 12 -38.89 -10.42 25.63
C HIS A 12 -37.88 -11.10 24.67
N ARG A 13 -37.42 -10.37 23.64
CA ARG A 13 -36.40 -10.87 22.72
C ARG A 13 -35.01 -10.92 23.36
N GLU A 14 -34.66 -9.92 24.16
CA GLU A 14 -33.37 -9.86 24.88
C GLU A 14 -33.33 -10.92 25.98
N GLN A 15 -34.43 -11.12 26.70
CA GLN A 15 -34.59 -12.17 27.69
C GLN A 15 -34.42 -13.55 27.06
N GLY A 16 -35.07 -13.80 25.91
CA GLY A 16 -34.93 -15.08 25.20
C GLY A 16 -33.50 -15.36 24.71
N GLU A 17 -32.78 -14.35 24.23
CA GLU A 17 -31.37 -14.49 23.87
C GLU A 17 -30.48 -14.67 25.12
N PHE A 18 -30.74 -13.92 26.19
CA PHE A 18 -30.04 -14.06 27.47
C PHE A 18 -30.18 -15.48 28.02
N ASP A 19 -31.41 -16.02 28.08
CA ASP A 19 -31.69 -17.36 28.60
C ASP A 19 -31.04 -18.44 27.73
N ARG A 20 -31.14 -18.30 26.39
CA ARG A 20 -30.47 -19.21 25.45
C ARG A 20 -28.97 -19.26 25.65
N VAL A 21 -28.36 -18.10 25.86
CA VAL A 21 -26.91 -17.94 25.96
C VAL A 21 -26.40 -18.29 27.37
N ASN A 22 -27.16 -18.00 28.43
CA ASN A 22 -26.86 -18.39 29.81
C ASN A 22 -27.00 -19.90 30.05
N ALA A 23 -27.83 -20.59 29.25
CA ALA A 23 -27.91 -22.05 29.26
C ALA A 23 -26.67 -22.75 28.68
N LEU A 24 -25.77 -22.02 27.99
CA LEU A 24 -24.55 -22.59 27.45
C LEU A 24 -23.52 -22.86 28.57
N PRO A 25 -22.70 -23.92 28.46
CA PRO A 25 -21.63 -24.16 29.41
C PRO A 25 -20.67 -22.97 29.51
N ARG A 26 -20.36 -22.55 30.75
CA ARG A 26 -19.41 -21.46 30.98
C ARG A 26 -18.00 -21.89 30.56
N LYS A 27 -17.29 -20.98 29.89
CA LYS A 27 -15.88 -21.21 29.55
C LYS A 27 -15.06 -21.12 30.83
N THR A 28 -14.15 -22.05 31.02
CA THR A 28 -13.23 -22.10 32.18
C THR A 28 -11.80 -21.69 31.82
N SER A 29 -11.52 -21.47 30.54
CA SER A 29 -10.22 -21.08 30.04
C SER A 29 -10.36 -20.18 28.81
N GLY A 30 -9.40 -19.28 28.63
CA GLY A 30 -9.26 -18.46 27.43
C GLY A 30 -7.82 -18.00 27.24
N THR A 31 -7.45 -17.68 25.99
CA THR A 31 -6.13 -17.13 25.66
C THR A 31 -6.28 -15.72 25.11
N VAL A 32 -5.45 -14.80 25.58
CA VAL A 32 -5.23 -13.49 24.95
C VAL A 32 -4.02 -13.57 24.04
N ALA A 33 -4.14 -13.06 22.80
CA ALA A 33 -3.00 -13.03 21.88
C ALA A 33 -2.77 -11.64 21.30
N TYR A 34 -1.50 -11.24 21.29
CA TYR A 34 -1.05 -9.92 20.86
C TYR A 34 -0.43 -10.01 19.47
N TYR A 35 -0.89 -9.12 18.59
CA TYR A 35 -0.43 -9.04 17.22
C TYR A 35 0.01 -7.61 16.90
N PHE A 36 1.25 -7.47 16.43
CA PHE A 36 1.74 -6.21 15.91
C PHE A 36 1.41 -6.08 14.43
N LYS A 37 0.66 -5.04 14.06
CA LYS A 37 0.40 -4.68 12.67
C LYS A 37 1.32 -3.51 12.29
N PRO A 38 2.31 -3.73 11.41
CA PRO A 38 3.20 -2.66 10.98
C PRO A 38 2.45 -1.58 10.18
N GLN A 39 3.05 -0.40 10.07
CA GLN A 39 2.48 0.71 9.33
C GLN A 39 2.17 0.32 7.87
N THR A 40 0.97 0.67 7.44
CA THR A 40 0.52 0.48 6.05
C THR A 40 -0.06 1.79 5.52
N LYS A 41 -1.35 1.82 5.16
CA LYS A 41 -2.12 3.06 4.96
C LYS A 41 -2.45 3.73 6.31
N TYR A 42 -2.47 2.94 7.39
CA TYR A 42 -2.80 3.37 8.75
C TYR A 42 -1.56 3.30 9.66
N PRO A 43 -1.53 4.04 10.78
CA PRO A 43 -0.48 3.95 11.80
C PRO A 43 -0.21 2.50 12.26
N PRO A 44 0.98 2.19 12.77
CA PRO A 44 1.25 0.90 13.40
C PRO A 44 0.36 0.72 14.64
N ARG A 45 -0.11 -0.52 14.87
CA ARG A 45 -1.03 -0.85 15.97
C ARG A 45 -0.74 -2.20 16.56
N ILE A 46 -1.02 -2.36 17.86
CA ILE A 46 -1.10 -3.67 18.51
C ILE A 46 -2.57 -4.04 18.67
N TYR A 47 -2.90 -5.26 18.23
CA TYR A 47 -4.21 -5.87 18.42
C TYR A 47 -4.12 -6.91 19.53
N VAL A 48 -5.05 -6.83 20.49
CA VAL A 48 -5.17 -7.76 21.62
C VAL A 48 -6.44 -8.56 21.42
N PHE A 49 -6.32 -9.84 21.07
CA PHE A 49 -7.46 -10.71 20.76
C PHE A 49 -7.87 -11.53 21.96
N MET A 50 -9.16 -11.45 22.29
CA MET A 50 -9.78 -12.25 23.34
C MET A 50 -10.28 -13.57 22.80
N HIS A 51 -10.14 -14.63 23.60
CA HIS A 51 -10.35 -16.00 23.15
C HIS A 51 -9.60 -16.31 21.84
N ALA A 52 -8.32 -15.97 21.77
CA ALA A 52 -7.49 -16.14 20.58
C ALA A 52 -7.52 -17.56 19.97
N GLU A 53 -7.79 -18.58 20.80
CA GLU A 53 -7.89 -19.99 20.43
C GLU A 53 -9.04 -20.30 19.46
N ILE A 54 -10.15 -19.55 19.47
CA ILE A 54 -11.28 -19.80 18.56
C ILE A 54 -11.10 -19.14 17.18
N TRP A 55 -10.01 -18.39 16.99
CA TRP A 55 -9.80 -17.58 15.80
C TRP A 55 -8.79 -18.20 14.84
N CYS A 56 -9.28 -18.90 13.82
CA CYS A 56 -8.47 -19.43 12.73
C CYS A 56 -7.85 -18.31 11.86
N ASP A 57 -6.67 -18.55 11.29
CA ASP A 57 -5.97 -17.60 10.41
C ASP A 57 -6.80 -17.14 9.19
N ARG A 58 -7.76 -17.95 8.74
CA ARG A 58 -8.69 -17.60 7.65
C ARG A 58 -9.56 -16.40 8.00
N ASN A 59 -10.00 -16.29 9.26
CA ASN A 59 -10.87 -15.20 9.74
C ASN A 59 -10.10 -13.88 9.91
N ARG A 60 -8.77 -13.94 9.95
CA ARG A 60 -7.89 -12.76 10.08
C ARG A 60 -7.58 -12.08 8.74
N ARG A 61 -7.79 -12.77 7.62
CA ARG A 61 -7.49 -12.27 6.26
C ARG A 61 -8.39 -11.12 5.80
N PRO A 62 -9.73 -11.20 5.91
CA PRO A 62 -10.62 -10.13 5.45
C PRO A 62 -10.38 -8.79 6.18
N MET A 63 -9.90 -8.84 7.42
CA MET A 63 -9.64 -7.67 8.26
C MET A 63 -8.26 -7.02 8.02
N GLY A 64 -7.52 -7.49 7.01
CA GLY A 64 -6.18 -6.99 6.72
C GLY A 64 -5.18 -7.26 7.85
N LEU A 65 -5.42 -8.27 8.68
CA LEU A 65 -4.51 -8.73 9.74
C LEU A 65 -3.61 -9.87 9.26
N PHE A 66 -3.68 -10.22 7.98
CA PHE A 66 -2.83 -11.25 7.37
C PHE A 66 -1.32 -10.98 7.52
N HIS A 67 -0.92 -9.71 7.66
CA HIS A 67 0.47 -9.30 7.88
C HIS A 67 0.78 -8.94 9.33
N ALA A 68 -0.16 -9.16 10.27
CA ALA A 68 0.08 -8.89 11.67
C ALA A 68 0.96 -10.01 12.25
N LEU A 69 1.97 -9.63 13.02
CA LEU A 69 2.96 -10.53 13.60
C LEU A 69 2.52 -10.90 15.02
N PRO A 70 2.18 -12.17 15.32
CA PRO A 70 1.97 -12.60 16.70
C PRO A 70 3.28 -12.47 17.47
N PHE A 71 3.24 -11.93 18.68
CA PHE A 71 4.47 -11.76 19.47
C PHE A 71 4.34 -12.12 20.94
N LEU A 72 3.12 -12.13 21.49
CA LEU A 72 2.88 -12.53 22.86
C LEU A 72 1.53 -13.23 22.98
N LYS A 73 1.44 -14.15 23.93
CA LYS A 73 0.19 -14.77 24.36
C LYS A 73 0.19 -14.88 25.87
N ARG A 74 -0.98 -14.73 26.48
CA ARG A 74 -1.19 -15.02 27.90
C ARG A 74 -2.53 -15.73 28.10
N ARG A 75 -2.74 -16.30 29.29
CA ARG A 75 -4.06 -16.77 29.69
C ARG A 75 -4.93 -15.57 30.07
N MET A 76 -6.22 -15.71 29.83
CA MET A 76 -7.23 -14.79 30.34
C MET A 76 -7.44 -15.07 31.84
N ASN A 77 -7.65 -14.02 32.62
CA ASN A 77 -8.13 -14.18 34.00
C ASN A 77 -9.63 -14.53 34.03
N SER A 78 -10.15 -14.92 35.19
CA SER A 78 -11.54 -15.33 35.36
C SER A 78 -12.55 -14.21 35.05
N GLU A 79 -12.20 -12.95 35.34
CA GLU A 79 -13.03 -11.79 35.04
C GLU A 79 -13.14 -11.53 33.53
N GLU A 80 -12.02 -11.60 32.80
CA GLU A 80 -11.97 -11.49 31.34
C GLU A 80 -12.75 -12.63 30.67
N ILE A 81 -12.63 -13.86 31.20
CA ILE A 81 -13.36 -15.03 30.69
C ILE A 81 -14.88 -14.82 30.88
N GLU A 82 -15.31 -14.33 32.03
CA GLU A 82 -16.72 -14.03 32.31
C GLU A 82 -17.22 -12.87 31.43
N TYR A 83 -16.46 -11.79 31.33
CA TYR A 83 -16.81 -10.61 30.55
C TYR A 83 -16.92 -10.92 29.04
N HIS A 84 -16.04 -11.78 28.54
CA HIS A 84 -16.05 -12.20 27.13
C HIS A 84 -16.78 -13.52 26.89
N HIS A 85 -17.48 -14.06 27.89
CA HIS A 85 -18.11 -15.37 27.82
C HIS A 85 -19.08 -15.49 26.64
N PHE A 86 -19.88 -14.43 26.43
CA PHE A 86 -20.93 -14.39 25.41
C PHE A 86 -20.50 -13.77 24.08
N ASN A 87 -19.22 -13.48 23.92
CA ASN A 87 -18.70 -12.95 22.67
C ASN A 87 -18.66 -14.04 21.60
N THR A 88 -19.71 -14.06 20.78
CA THR A 88 -19.83 -14.92 19.59
C THR A 88 -19.16 -14.29 18.36
N ARG A 89 -18.75 -13.02 18.45
CA ARG A 89 -18.07 -12.26 17.40
C ARG A 89 -16.62 -11.95 17.79
N LEU A 90 -15.86 -11.50 16.79
CA LEU A 90 -14.45 -11.15 16.93
C LEU A 90 -14.30 -9.96 17.88
N CYS A 91 -13.75 -10.23 19.06
CA CYS A 91 -13.51 -9.24 20.11
C CYS A 91 -12.02 -8.99 20.28
N TYR A 92 -11.63 -7.73 20.11
CA TYR A 92 -10.26 -7.31 20.22
C TYR A 92 -10.19 -5.85 20.68
N TYR A 93 -9.08 -5.53 21.34
CA TYR A 93 -8.68 -4.15 21.61
C TYR A 93 -7.58 -3.73 20.63
N GLN A 94 -7.52 -2.44 20.34
CA GLN A 94 -6.51 -1.87 19.45
C GLN A 94 -5.79 -0.73 20.16
N TYR A 95 -4.46 -0.75 20.10
CA TYR A 95 -3.61 0.24 20.72
C TYR A 95 -2.65 0.82 19.69
N GLU A 96 -2.61 2.15 19.63
CA GLU A 96 -1.65 2.92 18.81
C GLU A 96 -0.52 3.52 19.65
N ASP A 97 -0.57 3.31 20.97
CA ASP A 97 0.33 3.86 21.97
C ASP A 97 0.68 2.81 23.02
N TRP A 98 1.97 2.73 23.38
CA TRP A 98 2.46 1.77 24.37
C TRP A 98 2.03 2.12 25.79
N GLY A 99 1.96 3.41 26.15
CA GLY A 99 1.54 3.83 27.49
C GLY A 99 0.11 3.38 27.79
N ARG A 100 -0.81 3.54 26.83
CA ARG A 100 -2.20 3.07 26.95
C ARG A 100 -2.31 1.55 27.03
N LEU A 101 -1.51 0.82 26.24
CA LEU A 101 -1.49 -0.65 26.28
C LEU A 101 -0.98 -1.13 27.65
N LEU A 102 0.16 -0.60 28.10
CA LEU A 102 0.75 -0.99 29.37
C LEU A 102 -0.17 -0.66 30.54
N TYR A 103 -0.80 0.51 30.55
CA TYR A 103 -1.75 0.87 31.60
C TYR A 103 -2.94 -0.10 31.70
N ALA A 104 -3.51 -0.50 30.55
CA ALA A 104 -4.61 -1.46 30.54
C ALA A 104 -4.15 -2.86 31.00
N GLU A 105 -3.01 -3.33 30.49
CA GLU A 105 -2.50 -4.66 30.81
C GLU A 105 -1.90 -4.76 32.23
N ASP A 106 -1.53 -3.64 32.86
CA ASP A 106 -1.12 -3.60 34.27
C ASP A 106 -2.25 -4.07 35.20
N LYS A 107 -3.50 -3.67 34.89
CA LYS A 107 -4.70 -4.10 35.62
C LYS A 107 -5.03 -5.56 35.39
N GLU A 108 -4.89 -6.05 34.17
CA GLU A 108 -5.09 -7.46 33.89
C GLU A 108 -4.00 -8.33 34.54
N ALA A 109 -2.76 -7.82 34.61
CA ALA A 109 -1.66 -8.48 35.29
C ALA A 109 -1.85 -8.52 36.81
N GLU A 110 -2.33 -7.45 37.44
CA GLU A 110 -2.71 -7.42 38.86
C GLU A 110 -3.71 -8.55 39.17
N GLN A 111 -4.75 -8.71 38.33
CA GLN A 111 -5.74 -9.78 38.50
C GLN A 111 -5.14 -11.18 38.27
N LEU A 112 -4.30 -11.36 37.25
CA LEU A 112 -3.61 -12.63 37.01
C LEU A 112 -2.68 -13.03 38.16
N GLU A 113 -2.05 -12.05 38.81
CA GLU A 113 -1.18 -12.25 39.95
C GLU A 113 -1.96 -12.73 41.19
N LEU A 114 -3.18 -12.23 41.38
CA LEU A 114 -4.09 -12.68 42.45
C LEU A 114 -4.54 -14.13 42.24
N GLU A 115 -4.78 -14.54 40.98
CA GLU A 115 -5.18 -15.91 40.65
C GLU A 115 -4.01 -16.89 40.70
N GLN A 116 -2.85 -16.49 40.15
CA GLN A 116 -1.64 -17.31 40.06
C GLN A 116 -0.40 -16.43 40.29
N PRO A 117 0.21 -16.50 41.48
CA PRO A 117 1.40 -15.73 41.81
C PRO A 117 2.57 -15.96 40.82
N GLY A 118 3.22 -14.88 40.43
CA GLY A 118 4.35 -14.81 39.50
C GLY A 118 3.95 -14.65 38.03
N ILE A 119 2.70 -14.93 37.65
CA ILE A 119 2.29 -14.92 36.23
C ILE A 119 2.06 -13.51 35.71
N GLY A 120 1.43 -12.64 36.51
CA GLY A 120 1.15 -11.26 36.13
C GLY A 120 2.43 -10.47 35.93
N VAL A 121 3.37 -10.60 36.88
CA VAL A 121 4.68 -9.94 36.80
C VAL A 121 5.48 -10.43 35.59
N ALA A 122 5.60 -11.74 35.40
CA ALA A 122 6.34 -12.31 34.27
C ALA A 122 5.73 -11.92 32.90
N PHE A 123 4.40 -11.81 32.83
CA PHE A 123 3.71 -11.31 31.65
C PHE A 123 4.06 -9.85 31.35
N LEU A 124 3.99 -8.95 32.34
CA LEU A 124 4.31 -7.53 32.14
C LEU A 124 5.75 -7.31 31.73
N GLU A 125 6.69 -8.02 32.35
CA GLU A 125 8.11 -7.97 31.96
C GLU A 125 8.29 -8.42 30.50
N SER A 126 7.63 -9.53 30.15
CA SER A 126 7.63 -10.02 28.77
C SER A 126 7.05 -8.99 27.82
N LEU A 127 5.90 -8.37 28.15
CA LEU A 127 5.25 -7.35 27.33
C LEU A 127 6.15 -6.11 27.14
N ARG A 128 6.77 -5.61 28.22
CA ARG A 128 7.70 -4.47 28.18
C ARG A 128 8.93 -4.76 27.32
N SER A 129 9.43 -6.00 27.28
CA SER A 129 10.56 -6.39 26.45
C SER A 129 10.34 -6.19 24.93
N PHE A 130 9.07 -6.10 24.50
CA PHE A 130 8.70 -5.88 23.10
C PHE A 130 8.60 -4.41 22.69
N GLN A 131 8.66 -3.46 23.65
CA GLN A 131 8.51 -2.04 23.39
C GLN A 131 9.53 -1.51 22.37
N GLY A 132 10.79 -1.94 22.47
CA GLY A 132 11.84 -1.58 21.51
C GLY A 132 11.73 -2.29 20.14
N LYS A 133 11.01 -3.42 20.07
CA LYS A 133 10.86 -4.23 18.84
C LYS A 133 9.70 -3.74 17.96
N TYR A 134 8.65 -3.18 18.57
CA TYR A 134 7.44 -2.77 17.87
C TYR A 134 7.13 -1.29 18.15
N PRO A 135 7.66 -0.36 17.33
CA PRO A 135 7.40 1.07 17.54
C PRO A 135 5.93 1.40 17.29
N LEU A 136 5.27 1.94 18.31
CA LEU A 136 3.94 2.56 18.28
C LEU A 136 4.10 4.08 18.49
N GLY A 137 3.24 4.90 17.89
CA GLY A 137 3.25 6.37 18.06
C GLY A 137 4.41 7.13 17.42
N VAL A 138 5.48 6.46 16.99
CA VAL A 138 6.64 7.08 16.34
C VAL A 138 6.64 6.72 14.86
N SER A 139 6.51 7.72 13.97
CA SER A 139 6.86 7.53 12.56
C SER A 139 8.26 6.95 12.53
N PRO A 140 8.52 5.79 11.90
CA PRO A 140 9.85 5.21 11.92
C PRO A 140 10.78 6.16 11.20
N LEU A 141 11.50 6.98 11.96
CA LEU A 141 12.84 7.39 11.57
C LEU A 141 13.53 6.06 11.32
N ILE A 142 13.86 5.83 10.06
CA ILE A 142 14.72 4.73 9.65
C ILE A 142 16.01 4.95 10.44
N VAL A 143 16.10 4.33 11.62
CA VAL A 143 17.35 4.26 12.36
C VAL A 143 18.24 3.40 11.49
N LYS A 144 19.11 4.07 10.73
CA LYS A 144 20.24 3.41 10.09
C LYS A 144 20.94 2.64 11.20
N PRO A 145 21.12 1.32 11.07
CA PRO A 145 21.96 0.61 12.01
C PRO A 145 23.31 1.33 12.04
N GLU A 146 23.72 1.72 13.24
CA GLU A 146 25.00 2.35 13.47
C GLU A 146 26.06 1.31 13.12
N ILE A 147 26.86 1.63 12.09
CA ILE A 147 27.89 0.73 11.58
C ILE A 147 29.02 0.78 12.60
N VAL A 148 29.12 -0.24 13.44
CA VAL A 148 30.33 -0.51 14.19
C VAL A 148 31.41 -0.83 13.16
N GLU A 149 32.42 0.03 13.03
CA GLU A 149 33.55 -0.25 12.14
C GLU A 149 34.31 -1.47 12.67
N PRO A 150 34.39 -2.59 11.92
CA PRO A 150 35.22 -3.71 12.31
C PRO A 150 36.70 -3.28 12.31
N PRO A 151 37.57 -3.97 13.07
CA PRO A 151 38.99 -3.67 13.16
C PRO A 151 39.66 -3.61 11.77
N GLU A 152 40.73 -2.82 11.67
CA GLU A 152 41.43 -2.53 10.41
C GLU A 152 42.02 -3.79 9.76
N SER A 153 41.25 -4.40 8.85
CA SER A 153 41.71 -5.45 7.93
C SER A 153 42.62 -4.85 6.85
N ASP A 154 43.58 -5.65 6.34
CA ASP A 154 44.45 -5.26 5.23
C ASP A 154 43.66 -4.88 3.96
N GLU A 155 42.46 -5.46 3.76
CA GLU A 155 41.54 -5.07 2.69
C GLU A 155 41.11 -3.59 2.81
N MET A 156 40.93 -3.08 4.04
CA MET A 156 40.53 -1.70 4.27
C MET A 156 41.67 -0.71 4.03
N ARG A 157 42.90 -1.14 4.32
CA ARG A 157 44.10 -0.34 4.01
C ARG A 157 44.24 -0.19 2.51
N TYR A 158 44.16 -1.30 1.78
CA TYR A 158 44.21 -1.30 0.32
C TYR A 158 43.05 -0.52 -0.33
N LEU A 159 41.83 -0.64 0.22
CA LEU A 159 40.68 0.14 -0.27
C LEU A 159 40.87 1.64 -0.09
N ARG A 160 41.43 2.10 1.05
CA ARG A 160 41.72 3.52 1.29
C ARG A 160 42.82 4.02 0.35
N GLU A 161 43.87 3.23 0.14
CA GLU A 161 44.94 3.56 -0.81
C GLU A 161 44.42 3.72 -2.24
N LEU A 162 43.53 2.83 -2.69
CA LEU A 162 42.90 2.92 -4.02
C LEU A 162 41.96 4.13 -4.17
N ILE A 163 41.28 4.56 -3.09
CA ILE A 163 40.48 5.80 -3.11
C ILE A 163 41.38 7.02 -3.24
N ALA A 164 42.51 7.04 -2.53
CA ALA A 164 43.47 8.15 -2.57
C ALA A 164 44.20 8.26 -3.92
N LYS A 165 44.67 7.12 -4.46
CA LYS A 165 45.43 7.07 -5.72
C LYS A 165 44.56 6.95 -6.97
N GLY A 166 43.26 6.70 -6.82
CA GLY A 166 42.36 6.40 -7.94
C GLY A 166 42.22 7.52 -8.97
N ALA A 167 42.50 8.77 -8.61
CA ALA A 167 42.50 9.91 -9.55
C ALA A 167 43.75 9.98 -10.43
N GLU A 168 44.84 9.29 -10.05
CA GLU A 168 46.14 9.33 -10.72
C GLU A 168 46.34 8.13 -11.68
N LEU A 169 45.49 7.11 -11.60
CA LEU A 169 45.61 5.89 -12.40
C LEU A 169 45.06 6.07 -13.82
N ASN A 170 45.78 5.52 -14.82
CA ASN A 170 45.32 5.48 -16.21
C ASN A 170 44.30 4.35 -16.42
N ALA A 171 43.42 4.49 -17.41
CA ALA A 171 42.39 3.50 -17.77
C ALA A 171 42.97 2.09 -18.04
N GLY A 172 44.17 2.01 -18.62
CA GLY A 172 44.88 0.74 -18.84
C GLY A 172 45.31 0.06 -17.54
N GLU A 173 45.88 0.82 -16.60
CA GLU A 173 46.30 0.29 -15.29
C GLU A 173 45.10 -0.15 -14.46
N ILE A 174 43.99 0.58 -14.54
CA ILE A 174 42.73 0.23 -13.87
C ILE A 174 42.16 -1.07 -14.45
N ALA A 175 42.24 -1.27 -15.77
CA ALA A 175 41.80 -2.51 -16.42
C ALA A 175 42.62 -3.72 -15.94
N GLU A 176 43.95 -3.59 -15.90
CA GLU A 176 44.82 -4.66 -15.38
C GLU A 176 44.55 -5.00 -13.91
N LEU A 177 44.34 -3.98 -13.06
CA LEU A 177 43.97 -4.19 -11.65
C LEU A 177 42.60 -4.85 -11.51
N LEU A 178 41.66 -4.52 -12.39
CA LEU A 178 40.32 -5.08 -12.40
C LEU A 178 40.33 -6.54 -12.87
N ASP A 179 41.18 -6.89 -13.83
CA ASP A 179 41.37 -8.28 -14.29
C ASP A 179 42.08 -9.12 -13.22
N LYS A 180 43.16 -8.61 -12.63
CA LYS A 180 43.86 -9.28 -11.50
C LYS A 180 42.93 -9.54 -10.32
N GLU A 181 42.10 -8.58 -9.96
CA GLU A 181 41.15 -8.75 -8.86
C GLU A 181 39.97 -9.68 -9.23
N GLN A 182 39.58 -9.73 -10.51
CA GLN A 182 38.56 -10.66 -10.99
C GLN A 182 39.05 -12.10 -11.06
N GLU A 183 40.32 -12.33 -11.36
CA GLU A 183 40.93 -13.67 -11.40
C GLU A 183 41.34 -14.15 -10.01
N GLY A 184 41.82 -13.23 -9.15
CA GLY A 184 42.30 -13.51 -7.80
C GLY A 184 41.20 -13.56 -6.73
N GLU A 185 41.34 -12.72 -5.69
CA GLU A 185 40.55 -12.79 -4.45
C GLU A 185 39.08 -12.35 -4.60
N LYS A 186 38.71 -11.70 -5.72
CA LYS A 186 37.34 -11.27 -6.04
C LYS A 186 36.69 -10.43 -4.95
N ARG A 187 37.46 -9.55 -4.31
CA ARG A 187 36.97 -8.73 -3.19
C ARG A 187 35.96 -7.72 -3.69
N ALA A 188 34.72 -7.84 -3.21
CA ALA A 188 33.58 -7.11 -3.76
C ALA A 188 33.72 -5.59 -3.61
N CYS A 189 34.31 -5.11 -2.51
CA CYS A 189 34.52 -3.68 -2.27
C CYS A 189 35.50 -3.08 -3.29
N ILE A 190 36.61 -3.77 -3.54
CA ILE A 190 37.67 -3.34 -4.46
C ILE A 190 37.16 -3.39 -5.91
N LEU A 191 36.47 -4.47 -6.31
CA LEU A 191 35.87 -4.58 -7.64
C LEU A 191 34.83 -3.49 -7.92
N ILE A 192 34.02 -3.11 -6.93
CA ILE A 192 33.05 -2.02 -7.08
C ILE A 192 33.78 -0.68 -7.22
N LEU A 193 34.84 -0.45 -6.45
CA LEU A 193 35.63 0.77 -6.53
C LEU A 193 36.34 0.89 -7.89
N LEU A 194 37.07 -0.14 -8.33
CA LEU A 194 37.79 -0.15 -9.61
C LEU A 194 36.85 0.08 -10.80
N ARG A 195 35.64 -0.51 -10.77
CA ARG A 195 34.61 -0.26 -11.80
C ARG A 195 34.12 1.18 -11.83
N GLU A 196 34.05 1.85 -10.70
CA GLU A 196 33.65 3.26 -10.64
C GLU A 196 34.81 4.16 -11.09
N ILE A 197 36.05 3.90 -10.66
CA ILE A 197 37.24 4.62 -11.15
C ILE A 197 37.35 4.49 -12.68
N TYR A 198 37.19 3.29 -13.23
CA TYR A 198 37.22 3.04 -14.68
C TYR A 198 36.16 3.85 -15.45
N LYS A 199 34.92 3.93 -14.93
CA LYS A 199 33.86 4.73 -15.55
C LYS A 199 34.16 6.22 -15.57
N GLN A 200 34.95 6.70 -14.62
CA GLN A 200 35.34 8.11 -14.58
C GLN A 200 36.49 8.41 -15.51
N ALA A 201 37.48 7.53 -15.58
CA ALA A 201 38.52 7.59 -16.60
C ALA A 201 37.89 7.58 -18.02
N ALA A 202 36.77 6.88 -18.20
CA ALA A 202 35.97 6.88 -19.43
C ALA A 202 35.00 8.08 -19.61
N GLY A 203 35.02 9.07 -18.71
CA GLY A 203 34.25 10.32 -18.84
C GLY A 203 32.77 10.27 -18.45
N ALA A 204 32.29 9.19 -17.79
CA ALA A 204 30.87 8.97 -17.58
C ALA A 204 30.28 9.60 -16.29
N SER A 205 31.07 10.08 -15.31
CA SER A 205 30.55 10.78 -14.12
C SER A 205 31.61 11.47 -13.23
N ASN A 206 31.25 12.53 -12.48
CA ASN A 206 32.08 13.15 -11.41
C ASN A 206 31.87 12.48 -10.03
N SER A 207 31.78 11.15 -9.95
CA SER A 207 31.26 10.46 -8.76
C SER A 207 32.29 10.14 -7.65
N LEU A 208 33.61 10.28 -7.87
CA LEU A 208 34.64 9.78 -6.93
C LEU A 208 34.72 10.66 -5.70
N ALA A 209 34.52 11.97 -5.88
CA ALA A 209 34.52 12.95 -4.79
C ALA A 209 33.44 12.64 -3.72
N LYS A 210 32.50 11.74 -4.01
CA LYS A 210 31.44 11.28 -3.08
C LYS A 210 31.62 9.82 -2.64
N MET A 211 32.66 9.12 -3.08
CA MET A 211 32.88 7.72 -2.73
C MET A 211 33.70 7.60 -1.44
N THR A 212 33.00 7.34 -0.33
CA THR A 212 33.63 6.93 0.93
C THR A 212 33.65 5.41 1.06
N THR A 213 34.55 4.89 1.90
CA THR A 213 34.66 3.45 2.23
C THR A 213 33.31 2.88 2.70
N ALA A 214 32.56 3.64 3.50
CA ALA A 214 31.22 3.28 3.96
C ALA A 214 30.20 3.10 2.81
N VAL A 215 30.26 3.96 1.79
CA VAL A 215 29.37 3.87 0.62
C VAL A 215 29.70 2.62 -0.20
N ILE A 216 30.97 2.31 -0.39
CA ILE A 216 31.43 1.13 -1.13
C ILE A 216 31.03 -0.16 -0.42
N ARG A 217 31.28 -0.25 0.89
CA ARG A 217 30.84 -1.40 1.72
C ARG A 217 29.33 -1.62 1.61
N ARG A 218 28.55 -0.56 1.76
CA ARG A 218 27.09 -0.65 1.61
C ARG A 218 26.66 -1.16 0.24
N ARG A 219 27.35 -0.75 -0.83
CA ARG A 219 27.07 -1.26 -2.18
C ARG A 219 27.46 -2.74 -2.31
N ALA A 220 28.60 -3.15 -1.74
CA ALA A 220 29.03 -4.54 -1.70
C ALA A 220 28.03 -5.42 -0.95
N GLU A 221 27.57 -4.99 0.22
CA GLU A 221 26.54 -5.67 1.02
C GLU A 221 25.23 -5.82 0.25
N VAL A 222 24.74 -4.73 -0.38
CA VAL A 222 23.51 -4.77 -1.17
C VAL A 222 23.65 -5.72 -2.37
N SER A 223 24.82 -5.74 -3.00
CA SER A 223 25.13 -6.67 -4.09
C SER A 223 25.11 -8.13 -3.61
N ALA A 224 25.79 -8.43 -2.51
CA ALA A 224 25.82 -9.75 -1.89
C ALA A 224 24.41 -10.22 -1.50
N GLN A 225 23.61 -9.35 -0.87
CA GLN A 225 22.20 -9.63 -0.54
C GLN A 225 21.36 -9.93 -1.78
N ARG A 226 21.57 -9.21 -2.89
CA ARG A 226 20.84 -9.44 -4.15
C ARG A 226 21.21 -10.79 -4.75
N SER A 227 22.50 -11.12 -4.80
CA SER A 227 23.00 -12.41 -5.28
C SER A 227 22.44 -13.56 -4.46
N ARG A 228 22.48 -13.45 -3.13
CA ARG A 228 21.86 -14.41 -2.19
C ARG A 228 20.38 -14.59 -2.48
N ARG A 229 19.60 -13.50 -2.51
CA ARG A 229 18.15 -13.55 -2.81
C ARG A 229 17.83 -14.24 -4.12
N ASN A 230 18.60 -13.94 -5.17
CA ASN A 230 18.38 -14.53 -6.49
C ASN A 230 18.70 -16.02 -6.51
N PHE A 231 19.76 -16.44 -5.82
CA PHE A 231 20.11 -17.84 -5.64
C PHE A 231 19.01 -18.58 -4.86
N VAL A 232 18.65 -18.08 -3.67
CA VAL A 232 17.59 -18.63 -2.82
C VAL A 232 16.28 -18.81 -3.58
N ARG A 233 15.83 -17.79 -4.32
CA ARG A 233 14.59 -17.86 -5.11
C ARG A 233 14.65 -18.88 -6.23
N ARG A 234 15.82 -19.13 -6.80
CA ARG A 234 16.03 -20.11 -7.87
C ARG A 234 15.96 -21.52 -7.29
N ILE A 235 16.73 -21.79 -6.24
CA ILE A 235 16.74 -23.07 -5.55
C ILE A 235 15.34 -23.41 -5.03
N TYR A 236 14.70 -22.50 -4.30
CA TYR A 236 13.36 -22.71 -3.77
C TYR A 236 12.29 -22.96 -4.86
N ARG A 237 12.47 -22.39 -6.06
CA ARG A 237 11.56 -22.63 -7.19
C ARG A 237 11.75 -24.02 -7.81
N CYS A 238 12.99 -24.51 -7.84
CA CYS A 238 13.32 -25.82 -8.41
C CYS A 238 13.05 -26.97 -7.43
N ASN A 239 13.42 -26.80 -6.16
CA ASN A 239 13.34 -27.83 -5.14
C ASN A 239 12.95 -27.21 -3.77
N PRO A 240 11.65 -27.01 -3.49
CA PRO A 240 11.21 -26.35 -2.27
C PRO A 240 11.42 -27.18 -1.00
N LEU A 241 11.39 -28.51 -1.09
CA LEU A 241 11.48 -29.41 0.07
C LEU A 241 12.90 -29.44 0.67
N PHE A 242 13.92 -29.45 -0.17
CA PHE A 242 15.33 -29.48 0.25
C PHE A 242 16.04 -28.12 0.11
N ALA A 243 15.27 -27.05 -0.16
CA ALA A 243 15.83 -25.73 -0.45
C ALA A 243 16.73 -25.22 0.69
N LEU A 244 16.34 -25.44 1.94
CA LEU A 244 17.07 -24.89 3.09
C LEU A 244 18.44 -25.56 3.26
N GLU A 245 18.53 -26.87 3.04
CA GLU A 245 19.78 -27.63 3.10
C GLU A 245 20.73 -27.21 1.97
N GLU A 246 20.23 -27.13 0.75
CA GLU A 246 21.01 -26.72 -0.42
C GLU A 246 21.47 -25.25 -0.32
N ILE A 247 20.64 -24.37 0.23
CA ILE A 247 21.04 -22.99 0.53
C ILE A 247 22.09 -22.94 1.64
N GLY A 248 21.93 -23.77 2.67
CA GLY A 248 22.84 -23.86 3.82
C GLY A 248 24.26 -24.30 3.42
N GLN A 249 24.40 -25.16 2.40
CA GLN A 249 25.71 -25.54 1.86
C GLN A 249 26.49 -24.34 1.31
N ARG A 250 25.79 -23.39 0.67
CA ARG A 250 26.40 -22.20 0.08
C ARG A 250 26.51 -21.03 1.06
N TYR A 251 25.59 -20.94 2.01
CA TYR A 251 25.54 -19.88 3.03
C TYR A 251 25.42 -20.53 4.41
N PRO A 252 26.55 -20.89 5.04
CA PRO A 252 26.56 -21.43 6.40
C PRO A 252 25.84 -20.48 7.38
N GLY A 253 24.92 -21.02 8.19
CA GLY A 253 24.11 -20.22 9.12
C GLY A 253 22.85 -19.59 8.50
N TYR A 254 22.48 -19.96 7.28
CA TYR A 254 21.23 -19.49 6.67
C TYR A 254 20.00 -20.15 7.34
N ASP A 255 19.19 -19.33 8.00
CA ASP A 255 18.04 -19.79 8.79
C ASP A 255 16.69 -19.63 8.05
N ILE A 256 15.65 -20.31 8.54
CA ILE A 256 14.27 -20.26 8.05
C ILE A 256 13.74 -18.82 8.01
N THR A 257 14.08 -18.01 9.01
CA THR A 257 13.71 -16.59 9.08
C THR A 257 14.24 -15.79 7.88
N MET A 258 15.47 -16.10 7.44
CA MET A 258 16.12 -15.49 6.28
C MET A 258 15.48 -15.95 4.98
N LEU A 259 15.13 -17.24 4.88
CA LEU A 259 14.43 -17.83 3.73
C LEU A 259 13.11 -17.09 3.46
N ILE A 260 12.27 -16.97 4.49
CA ILE A 260 10.99 -16.27 4.40
C ILE A 260 11.20 -14.82 3.93
N THR A 261 12.20 -14.14 4.47
CA THR A 261 12.50 -12.74 4.13
C THR A 261 12.94 -12.59 2.68
N ASP A 262 13.81 -13.47 2.18
CA ASP A 262 14.34 -13.39 0.83
C ASP A 262 13.31 -13.81 -0.24
N LEU A 263 12.37 -14.69 0.11
CA LEU A 263 11.24 -15.08 -0.75
C LEU A 263 10.13 -14.03 -0.86
N ARG A 264 10.02 -13.07 0.07
CA ARG A 264 9.03 -12.00 0.01
C ARG A 264 9.15 -11.21 -1.31
N ARG A 265 8.12 -11.29 -2.14
CA ARG A 265 7.99 -10.45 -3.34
C ARG A 265 7.47 -9.08 -2.92
N LYS A 266 8.16 -8.01 -3.31
CA LYS A 266 7.60 -6.65 -3.20
C LYS A 266 6.36 -6.58 -4.10
N THR A 267 5.25 -6.09 -3.57
CA THR A 267 4.04 -5.85 -4.35
C THR A 267 4.36 -4.85 -5.45
N VAL A 268 4.15 -5.25 -6.71
CA VAL A 268 4.31 -4.35 -7.85
C VAL A 268 3.21 -3.30 -7.74
N LYS A 269 3.58 -2.04 -7.50
CA LYS A 269 2.63 -0.93 -7.56
C LYS A 269 2.07 -0.89 -8.98
N ARG A 270 0.76 -1.16 -9.13
CA ARG A 270 0.07 -0.99 -10.41
C ARG A 270 0.19 0.48 -10.81
N LYS A 271 0.86 0.76 -11.93
CA LYS A 271 0.89 2.12 -12.48
C LYS A 271 -0.56 2.51 -12.81
N GLN A 272 -1.01 3.67 -12.34
CA GLN A 272 -2.31 4.19 -12.74
C GLN A 272 -2.32 4.38 -14.26
N VAL A 273 -3.31 3.78 -14.93
CA VAL A 273 -3.53 4.02 -16.35
C VAL A 273 -4.06 5.43 -16.49
N LYS A 274 -3.35 6.30 -17.22
CA LYS A 274 -3.83 7.65 -17.53
C LYS A 274 -5.15 7.52 -18.30
N LYS A 275 -6.25 8.03 -17.75
CA LYS A 275 -7.55 8.09 -18.46
C LYS A 275 -7.47 9.17 -19.54
N LYS A 276 -7.87 8.85 -20.78
CA LYS A 276 -7.96 9.83 -21.86
C LYS A 276 -9.07 10.85 -21.54
N PRO A 277 -8.86 12.16 -21.82
CA PRO A 277 -9.92 13.15 -21.64
C PRO A 277 -11.09 12.83 -22.57
N VAL A 278 -12.31 12.99 -22.05
CA VAL A 278 -13.56 12.83 -22.79
C VAL A 278 -13.91 14.19 -23.36
N LEU A 279 -13.87 14.33 -24.69
CA LEU A 279 -14.01 15.61 -25.39
C LEU A 279 -15.33 15.74 -26.19
N ASP A 280 -16.13 14.68 -26.24
CA ASP A 280 -17.40 14.64 -26.98
C ASP A 280 -18.54 15.30 -26.20
N LEU A 281 -19.30 16.15 -26.89
CA LEU A 281 -20.36 16.97 -26.30
C LEU A 281 -21.39 16.14 -25.51
N ARG A 282 -21.84 15.00 -26.06
CA ARG A 282 -22.88 14.18 -25.42
C ARG A 282 -22.45 13.60 -24.09
N ARG A 283 -21.22 13.08 -23.98
CA ARG A 283 -20.73 12.57 -22.69
C ARG A 283 -20.54 13.68 -21.68
N VAL A 284 -20.11 14.86 -22.11
CA VAL A 284 -20.04 16.03 -21.22
C VAL A 284 -21.44 16.42 -20.72
N GLN A 285 -22.44 16.44 -21.61
CA GLN A 285 -23.84 16.72 -21.23
C GLN A 285 -24.39 15.66 -20.27
N LEU A 286 -24.18 14.37 -20.54
CA LEU A 286 -24.58 13.28 -19.67
C LEU A 286 -23.93 13.39 -18.28
N ARG A 287 -22.64 13.76 -18.21
CA ARG A 287 -21.96 13.97 -16.93
C ARG A 287 -22.58 15.14 -16.15
N LYS A 288 -22.82 16.27 -16.82
CA LYS A 288 -23.48 17.43 -16.19
C LYS A 288 -24.90 17.12 -15.71
N LEU A 289 -25.65 16.31 -16.45
CA LEU A 289 -26.99 15.89 -16.05
C LEU A 289 -26.95 14.90 -14.88
N ALA A 290 -25.97 14.00 -14.84
CA ALA A 290 -25.76 13.11 -13.69
C ALA A 290 -25.38 13.90 -12.44
N GLU A 291 -24.48 14.88 -12.55
CA GLU A 291 -24.14 15.80 -11.45
C GLU A 291 -25.37 16.59 -10.98
N LYS A 292 -26.22 17.06 -11.91
CA LYS A 292 -27.49 17.72 -11.57
C LYS A 292 -28.49 16.78 -10.91
N LEU A 293 -28.53 15.51 -11.31
CA LEU A 293 -29.42 14.51 -10.71
C LEU A 293 -29.03 14.21 -9.25
N GLU A 294 -27.73 14.18 -8.95
CA GLU A 294 -27.22 14.04 -7.58
C GLU A 294 -27.53 15.27 -6.69
N GLN A 295 -27.75 16.44 -7.31
CA GLN A 295 -28.01 17.71 -6.63
C GLN A 295 -29.48 18.14 -6.65
N ALA A 296 -30.30 17.54 -7.51
CA ALA A 296 -31.73 17.79 -7.59
C ALA A 296 -32.37 17.20 -6.33
N GLY A 297 -32.83 18.07 -5.42
CA GLY A 297 -33.55 17.67 -4.21
C GLY A 297 -34.93 17.06 -4.51
N GLU A 298 -35.93 17.36 -3.69
CA GLU A 298 -37.27 16.72 -3.73
C GLU A 298 -38.21 17.22 -4.85
N ASP A 299 -37.73 18.01 -5.82
CA ASP A 299 -38.57 18.47 -6.94
C ASP A 299 -38.76 17.36 -7.99
N GLU A 300 -39.91 16.67 -7.92
CA GLU A 300 -40.27 15.57 -8.81
C GLU A 300 -40.32 15.97 -10.29
N HIS A 301 -40.74 17.20 -10.61
CA HIS A 301 -40.84 17.63 -12.01
C HIS A 301 -39.44 17.82 -12.61
N ALA A 302 -38.55 18.51 -11.89
CA ALA A 302 -37.16 18.67 -12.30
C ALA A 302 -36.43 17.32 -12.40
N TYR A 303 -36.69 16.41 -11.47
CA TYR A 303 -36.16 15.05 -11.49
C TYR A 303 -36.58 14.29 -12.76
N HIS A 304 -37.88 14.33 -13.10
CA HIS A 304 -38.40 13.66 -14.28
C HIS A 304 -37.85 14.24 -15.59
N GLU A 305 -37.71 15.57 -15.67
CA GLU A 305 -37.12 16.24 -16.83
C GLU A 305 -35.66 15.84 -17.04
N ILE A 306 -34.86 15.82 -15.95
CA ILE A 306 -33.45 15.40 -16.00
C ILE A 306 -33.35 13.93 -16.43
N CYS A 307 -34.15 13.04 -15.84
CA CYS A 307 -34.17 11.61 -16.19
C CYS A 307 -34.52 11.38 -17.66
N THR A 308 -35.57 12.06 -18.15
CA THR A 308 -36.00 11.97 -19.55
C THR A 308 -34.89 12.43 -20.49
N ARG A 309 -34.21 13.53 -20.14
CA ARG A 309 -33.12 14.06 -20.95
C ARG A 309 -31.88 13.18 -20.94
N ILE A 310 -31.56 12.54 -19.82
CA ILE A 310 -30.51 11.52 -19.73
C ILE A 310 -30.85 10.33 -20.64
N ALA A 311 -32.08 9.83 -20.59
CA ALA A 311 -32.51 8.70 -21.41
C ALA A 311 -32.34 8.98 -22.91
N ILE A 312 -32.84 10.13 -23.39
CA ILE A 312 -32.72 10.56 -24.80
C ILE A 312 -31.24 10.67 -25.22
N LEU A 313 -30.39 11.32 -24.41
CA LEU A 313 -28.98 11.49 -24.73
C LEU A 313 -28.19 10.19 -24.69
N ALA A 314 -28.52 9.30 -23.75
CA ALA A 314 -27.88 7.99 -23.63
C ALA A 314 -28.21 7.09 -24.82
N GLU A 315 -29.48 7.08 -25.26
CA GLU A 315 -29.91 6.35 -26.45
C GLU A 315 -29.24 6.91 -27.72
N ALA A 316 -29.25 8.23 -27.90
CA ALA A 316 -28.57 8.87 -29.02
C ALA A 316 -27.05 8.59 -29.02
N HIS A 317 -26.41 8.50 -27.84
CA HIS A 317 -25.00 8.13 -27.73
C HIS A 317 -24.75 6.66 -28.11
N ARG A 318 -25.60 5.72 -27.63
CA ARG A 318 -25.51 4.29 -27.97
C ARG A 318 -25.65 4.06 -29.46
N ASN A 319 -26.62 4.73 -30.08
CA ASN A 319 -26.91 4.64 -31.52
C ASN A 319 -25.99 5.51 -32.39
N ARG A 320 -25.05 6.25 -31.78
CA ARG A 320 -24.08 7.12 -32.47
C ARG A 320 -24.74 8.13 -33.42
N CYS A 321 -25.94 8.62 -33.07
CA CYS A 321 -26.70 9.55 -33.92
C CYS A 321 -25.92 10.88 -34.13
N PRO A 322 -26.10 11.62 -35.22
CA PRO A 322 -25.54 12.97 -35.34
C PRO A 322 -26.14 13.92 -34.29
N ILE A 323 -25.39 14.95 -33.89
CA ILE A 323 -25.80 15.97 -32.92
C ILE A 323 -26.51 17.10 -33.68
N PRO A 324 -27.83 17.28 -33.54
CA PRO A 324 -28.54 18.38 -34.18
C PRO A 324 -28.34 19.68 -33.40
N LEU A 325 -28.12 20.78 -34.11
CA LEU A 325 -28.14 22.13 -33.59
C LEU A 325 -29.08 22.97 -34.46
N SER A 326 -30.22 23.35 -33.91
CA SER A 326 -31.19 24.22 -34.59
C SER A 326 -30.84 25.68 -34.32
N VAL A 327 -30.70 26.46 -35.39
CA VAL A 327 -30.38 27.89 -35.35
C VAL A 327 -31.51 28.65 -36.03
N ARG A 328 -32.00 29.71 -35.39
CA ARG A 328 -33.06 30.58 -35.91
C ARG A 328 -32.50 31.96 -36.27
N LEU A 329 -32.46 32.31 -37.55
CA LEU A 329 -32.04 33.62 -38.06
C LEU A 329 -33.11 34.21 -38.97
N GLN A 330 -33.41 35.51 -38.80
CA GLN A 330 -34.36 36.25 -39.64
C GLN A 330 -35.73 35.55 -39.83
N GLY A 331 -36.21 34.85 -38.80
CA GLY A 331 -37.48 34.11 -38.83
C GLY A 331 -37.41 32.71 -39.45
N ARG A 332 -36.30 32.33 -40.10
CA ARG A 332 -36.06 30.97 -40.61
C ARG A 332 -35.33 30.13 -39.57
N THR A 333 -35.63 28.83 -39.51
CA THR A 333 -34.97 27.88 -38.61
C THR A 333 -34.34 26.79 -39.47
N GLU A 334 -33.04 26.62 -39.35
CA GLU A 334 -32.30 25.54 -40.01
C GLU A 334 -31.60 24.67 -38.96
N THR A 335 -31.52 23.36 -39.22
CA THR A 335 -30.88 22.40 -38.33
C THR A 335 -29.58 21.89 -38.94
N TYR A 336 -28.47 22.14 -38.25
CA TYR A 336 -27.15 21.67 -38.62
C TYR A 336 -26.83 20.37 -37.87
N TYR A 337 -26.34 19.37 -38.59
CA TYR A 337 -26.04 18.05 -38.03
C TYR A 337 -24.52 17.85 -37.88
N PHE A 338 -24.04 17.73 -36.64
CA PHE A 338 -22.64 17.43 -36.36
C PHE A 338 -22.44 15.94 -36.16
N HIS A 339 -21.26 15.44 -36.49
CA HIS A 339 -20.93 14.04 -36.21
C HIS A 339 -20.86 13.81 -34.69
N TRP A 340 -21.23 12.61 -34.22
CA TRP A 340 -21.33 12.30 -32.78
C TRP A 340 -20.00 12.41 -32.01
N LYS A 341 -18.87 12.35 -32.73
CA LYS A 341 -17.51 12.51 -32.18
C LYS A 341 -17.02 13.97 -32.16
N THR A 342 -17.76 14.91 -32.75
CA THR A 342 -17.29 16.30 -32.83
C THR A 342 -17.07 16.85 -31.42
N ARG A 343 -15.93 17.49 -31.21
CA ARG A 343 -15.54 18.03 -29.90
C ARG A 343 -16.51 19.11 -29.43
N GLU A 344 -16.77 19.15 -28.12
CA GLU A 344 -17.64 20.17 -27.50
C GLU A 344 -17.23 21.60 -27.86
N THR A 345 -15.91 21.87 -27.87
CA THR A 345 -15.36 23.21 -28.19
C THR A 345 -15.72 23.68 -29.59
N VAL A 346 -15.77 22.77 -30.56
CA VAL A 346 -16.08 23.09 -31.96
C VAL A 346 -17.57 23.40 -32.12
N ILE A 347 -18.44 22.61 -31.48
CA ILE A 347 -19.89 22.86 -31.53
C ILE A 347 -20.24 24.17 -30.82
N LYS A 348 -19.59 24.47 -29.68
CA LYS A 348 -19.75 25.76 -28.99
C LYS A 348 -19.28 26.92 -29.83
N ALA A 349 -18.11 26.83 -30.45
CA ALA A 349 -17.59 27.87 -31.34
C ALA A 349 -18.53 28.13 -32.52
N PHE A 350 -19.16 27.09 -33.08
CA PHE A 350 -20.19 27.24 -34.11
C PHE A 350 -21.44 27.95 -33.58
N ALA A 351 -21.91 27.59 -32.38
CA ALA A 351 -23.06 28.26 -31.75
C ALA A 351 -22.77 29.74 -31.44
N GLU A 352 -21.56 30.06 -30.96
CA GLU A 352 -21.11 31.43 -30.74
C GLU A 352 -21.03 32.22 -32.06
N TYR A 353 -20.51 31.59 -33.12
CA TYR A 353 -20.48 32.17 -34.45
C TYR A 353 -21.89 32.48 -34.96
N ALA A 354 -22.85 31.56 -34.79
CA ALA A 354 -24.25 31.78 -35.14
C ALA A 354 -24.92 32.93 -34.38
N ASN A 355 -24.47 33.25 -33.17
CA ASN A 355 -24.97 34.38 -32.38
C ASN A 355 -24.31 35.72 -32.73
N THR A 356 -23.34 35.73 -33.64
CA THR A 356 -22.67 36.98 -34.07
C THR A 356 -23.59 37.79 -34.99
N HIS A 357 -23.59 39.11 -34.85
CA HIS A 357 -24.43 39.98 -35.68
C HIS A 357 -24.05 39.91 -37.16
N GLY A 358 -25.05 39.94 -38.04
CA GLY A 358 -24.87 39.95 -39.50
C GLY A 358 -24.63 38.57 -40.15
N GLN A 359 -24.76 37.47 -39.40
CA GLN A 359 -24.61 36.13 -39.98
C GLN A 359 -25.84 35.69 -40.76
N THR A 360 -25.61 34.99 -41.86
CA THR A 360 -26.64 34.37 -42.71
C THR A 360 -26.55 32.84 -42.64
N HIS A 361 -27.63 32.17 -43.01
CA HIS A 361 -27.66 30.71 -43.09
C HIS A 361 -26.63 30.16 -44.10
N GLU A 362 -26.33 30.89 -45.18
CA GLU A 362 -25.30 30.52 -46.17
C GLU A 362 -23.89 30.54 -45.56
N ALA A 363 -23.57 31.55 -44.75
CA ALA A 363 -22.29 31.64 -44.04
C ALA A 363 -22.14 30.49 -43.03
N LEU A 364 -23.22 30.17 -42.31
CA LEU A 364 -23.26 29.04 -41.38
C LEU A 364 -23.11 27.68 -42.08
N GLN A 365 -23.75 27.49 -43.23
CA GLN A 365 -23.62 26.27 -44.03
C GLN A 365 -22.18 26.08 -44.52
N THR A 366 -21.54 27.15 -44.99
CA THR A 366 -20.13 27.13 -45.42
C THR A 366 -19.23 26.71 -44.25
N ARG A 367 -19.42 27.33 -43.07
CA ARG A 367 -18.66 27.00 -41.87
C ARG A 367 -18.91 25.57 -41.37
N HIS A 368 -20.14 25.08 -41.48
CA HIS A 368 -20.49 23.70 -41.14
C HIS A 368 -19.80 22.68 -42.05
N ASN A 369 -19.75 22.95 -43.36
CA ASN A 369 -19.03 22.14 -44.33
C ASN A 369 -17.51 22.11 -44.04
N GLU A 370 -16.91 23.23 -43.64
CA GLU A 370 -15.50 23.28 -43.19
C GLU A 370 -15.26 22.42 -41.95
N ILE A 371 -16.15 22.50 -40.96
CA ILE A 371 -16.05 21.72 -39.72
C ILE A 371 -16.19 20.22 -40.00
N THR A 372 -17.12 19.83 -40.86
CA THR A 372 -17.38 18.41 -41.18
C THR A 372 -16.28 17.80 -42.05
N SER A 373 -15.62 18.59 -42.89
CA SER A 373 -14.50 18.15 -43.74
C SER A 373 -13.14 18.15 -43.03
N SER A 374 -12.98 18.90 -41.92
CA SER A 374 -11.73 19.00 -41.18
C SER A 374 -11.50 17.83 -40.21
N ASN A 375 -10.33 17.19 -40.32
CA ASN A 375 -9.88 16.16 -39.37
C ASN A 375 -9.65 16.71 -37.94
N TYR A 376 -9.46 18.02 -37.79
CA TYR A 376 -9.23 18.66 -36.48
C TYR A 376 -10.52 18.80 -35.64
N SER A 377 -11.68 18.50 -36.22
CA SER A 377 -12.99 18.57 -35.58
C SER A 377 -13.28 17.41 -34.61
N PHE A 378 -12.45 16.35 -34.61
CA PHE A 378 -12.64 15.09 -33.89
C PHE A 378 -11.71 14.91 -32.69
#